data_AF-A0A511ZIZ4-F1
#
_entry.id   AF-A0A511ZIZ4-F1
#
_cell.length_a   1.000
_cell.length_b   1.000
_cell.length_c   1.000
_cell.angle_alpha   90.00
_cell.angle_beta   90.00
_cell.angle_gamma   90.00
#
_symmetry.space_group_name_H-M   'P 1'
#
loop_
_entity.id
_entity.type
_entity.pdbx_description
1 polymer ?
#
loop_
_entity_poly.entity_id
_entity_poly.type
_entity_poly.pdbx_seq_one_letter_code
_entity_poly.pdbx_strand_id
1 'polypeptide(L)'
;MRNKAVSIFVYLIIAFAAFGLISQLFGNTAAFLSRLLISIGIGAAIFGLVYFFLIRRQQPSGRQQDNMKKYKQAVKQSKSKYGRQNAVTTASNQKPGQKKKSTRRTSHLRVIEGNKSKKKNRVSS
;
A
#
# COMPACT_ATOMS: atom_id res chain seq x y z
N MET A 1 -10.97 -47.87 11.58
CA MET A 1 -10.62 -48.60 10.35
C MET A 1 -10.48 -47.68 9.13
N ARG A 2 -11.37 -46.69 8.92
CA ARG A 2 -11.37 -45.78 7.75
C ARG A 2 -10.07 -44.97 7.55
N ASN A 3 -9.43 -44.53 8.63
CA ASN A 3 -8.15 -43.80 8.61
C ASN A 3 -6.95 -44.68 8.25
N LYS A 4 -6.93 -45.95 8.68
CA LYS A 4 -5.84 -46.89 8.36
C LYS A 4 -5.83 -47.24 6.87
N ALA A 5 -7.00 -47.46 6.27
CA ALA A 5 -7.12 -47.70 4.83
C ALA A 5 -6.63 -46.50 4.01
N VAL A 6 -7.00 -45.27 4.41
CA VAL A 6 -6.52 -44.04 3.76
C VAL A 6 -5.01 -43.90 3.91
N SER A 7 -4.45 -44.13 5.11
CA SER A 7 -2.99 -44.08 5.30
C SER A 7 -2.26 -45.11 4.45
N ILE A 8 -2.72 -46.37 4.39
CA ILE A 8 -2.16 -47.40 3.49
C ILE A 8 -2.20 -46.92 2.04
N PHE A 9 -3.31 -46.34 1.61
CA PHE A 9 -3.47 -45.87 0.24
C PHE A 9 -2.50 -44.73 -0.08
N VAL A 10 -2.31 -43.79 0.85
CA VAL A 10 -1.32 -42.72 0.74
C VAL A 10 0.10 -43.29 0.64
N TYR A 11 0.45 -44.28 1.46
CA TYR A 11 1.76 -44.94 1.37
C TYR A 11 1.97 -45.65 0.04
N LEU A 12 0.94 -46.28 -0.52
CA LEU A 12 1.03 -46.89 -1.86
C LEU A 12 1.26 -45.83 -2.93
N ILE A 13 0.55 -44.70 -2.90
CA ILE A 13 0.76 -43.61 -3.86
C ILE A 13 2.20 -43.08 -3.77
N ILE A 14 2.70 -42.86 -2.56
CA ILE A 14 4.07 -42.38 -2.35
C ILE A 14 5.09 -43.41 -2.86
N ALA A 15 4.87 -44.70 -2.57
CA ALA A 15 5.76 -45.77 -3.03
C ALA A 15 5.76 -45.90 -4.57
N PHE A 16 4.59 -45.84 -5.21
CA PHE A 16 4.48 -45.83 -6.68
C PHE A 16 5.12 -44.60 -7.29
N ALA A 17 4.95 -43.42 -6.68
CA ALA A 17 5.59 -42.19 -7.14
C ALA A 17 7.13 -42.32 -7.05
N ALA A 18 7.66 -42.78 -5.93
CA ALA A 18 9.09 -43.02 -5.75
C ALA A 18 9.62 -44.04 -6.77
N PHE A 19 8.91 -45.16 -6.95
CA PHE A 19 9.28 -46.19 -7.92
C PHE A 19 9.28 -45.66 -9.37
N GLY A 20 8.26 -44.88 -9.74
CA GLY A 20 8.20 -44.23 -11.05
C GLY A 20 9.36 -43.28 -11.30
N LEU A 21 9.74 -42.49 -10.29
CA LEU A 21 10.90 -41.60 -10.37
C LEU A 21 12.21 -42.38 -10.52
N ILE A 22 12.39 -43.45 -9.74
CA ILE A 22 13.58 -44.32 -9.83
C ILE A 22 13.66 -44.99 -11.21
N SER A 23 12.56 -45.55 -11.70
CA SER A 23 12.49 -46.18 -13.02
C SER A 23 12.83 -45.19 -14.14
N GLN A 24 12.32 -43.96 -14.05
CA GLN A 24 12.62 -42.90 -15.00
C GLN A 24 14.07 -42.43 -14.92
N LEU A 25 14.67 -42.48 -13.72
CA LEU A 25 16.08 -42.17 -13.51
C LEU A 25 17.02 -43.20 -14.14
N PHE A 26 16.67 -44.48 -14.22
CA PHE A 26 17.52 -45.50 -14.87
C PHE A 26 17.24 -45.66 -16.37
N GLY A 27 16.00 -45.48 -16.81
CA GLY A 27 15.62 -45.67 -18.21
C GLY A 27 15.89 -44.47 -19.13
N ASN A 28 15.77 -43.24 -18.63
CA ASN A 28 15.90 -42.02 -19.45
C ASN A 28 16.21 -40.77 -18.59
N THR A 29 17.30 -40.84 -17.81
CA THR A 29 17.72 -39.80 -16.86
C THR A 29 17.84 -38.43 -17.53
N ALA A 30 18.51 -38.38 -18.68
CA ALA A 30 18.80 -37.14 -19.38
C ALA A 30 17.51 -36.43 -19.82
N ALA A 31 16.58 -37.18 -20.44
CA ALA A 31 15.30 -36.64 -20.88
C ALA A 31 14.43 -36.16 -19.71
N PHE A 32 14.41 -36.89 -18.60
CA PHE A 32 13.70 -36.47 -17.39
C PHE A 32 14.27 -35.18 -16.81
N LEU A 33 15.58 -35.11 -16.64
CA LEU A 33 16.25 -33.94 -16.07
C LEU A 33 16.10 -32.71 -16.98
N SER A 34 16.26 -32.88 -18.29
CA SER A 34 16.01 -31.80 -19.26
C SER A 34 14.59 -31.28 -19.18
N ARG A 35 13.57 -32.15 -19.12
CA ARG A 35 12.16 -31.74 -18.98
C ARG A 35 11.91 -31.03 -17.65
N LEU A 36 12.51 -31.50 -16.56
CA LEU A 36 12.42 -30.87 -15.25
C LEU A 36 13.01 -29.44 -15.30
N LEU A 37 14.22 -29.30 -15.85
CA LEU A 37 14.87 -27.98 -16.01
C LEU A 37 14.04 -27.05 -16.91
N ILE A 38 13.50 -27.55 -18.02
CA ILE A 38 12.64 -26.78 -18.91
C ILE A 38 11.36 -26.33 -18.17
N SER A 39 10.74 -27.21 -17.39
CA SER A 39 9.53 -26.86 -16.63
C SER A 39 9.79 -25.77 -15.58
N ILE A 40 10.90 -25.89 -14.85
CA ILE A 40 11.34 -24.89 -13.87
C ILE A 40 11.70 -23.59 -14.60
N GLY A 41 12.39 -23.68 -15.74
CA GLY A 41 12.78 -22.54 -16.57
C GLY A 41 11.58 -21.78 -17.11
N ILE A 42 10.54 -22.47 -17.60
CA ILE A 42 9.28 -21.86 -18.05
C ILE A 42 8.56 -21.21 -16.87
N GLY A 43 8.44 -21.91 -15.74
CA GLY A 43 7.82 -21.36 -14.53
C GLY A 43 8.52 -20.09 -14.05
N ALA A 44 9.86 -20.11 -14.00
CA ALA A 44 10.68 -18.96 -13.64
C ALA A 44 10.57 -17.83 -14.68
N ALA A 45 10.51 -18.13 -15.97
CA ALA A 45 10.34 -17.15 -17.03
C ALA A 45 8.97 -16.46 -16.93
N ILE A 46 7.89 -17.21 -16.73
CA ILE A 46 6.55 -16.65 -16.53
C ILE A 46 6.51 -15.82 -15.25
N PHE A 47 7.03 -16.35 -14.14
CA PHE A 47 7.11 -15.59 -12.88
C PHE A 47 7.92 -14.31 -13.04
N GLY A 48 9.06 -14.38 -13.74
CA GLY A 48 9.92 -13.24 -14.04
C GLY A 48 9.21 -12.19 -14.90
N LEU A 49 8.48 -12.61 -15.94
CA LEU A 49 7.66 -11.73 -16.77
C LEU A 49 6.55 -11.08 -15.95
N VAL A 50 5.79 -11.85 -15.17
CA VAL A 50 4.72 -11.32 -14.30
C VAL A 50 5.28 -10.35 -13.28
N TYR A 51 6.40 -10.69 -12.63
CA TYR A 51 7.08 -9.81 -11.68
C TYR A 51 7.59 -8.53 -12.35
N PHE A 52 8.21 -8.64 -13.52
CA PHE A 52 8.72 -7.50 -14.26
C PHE A 52 7.61 -6.60 -14.80
N PHE A 53 6.51 -7.14 -15.31
CA PHE A 53 5.43 -6.34 -15.89
C PHE A 53 4.45 -5.80 -14.84
N LEU A 54 4.06 -6.60 -13.85
CA LEU A 54 3.05 -6.22 -12.86
C LEU A 54 3.68 -5.58 -11.61
N ILE A 55 4.75 -6.18 -11.07
CA ILE A 55 5.30 -5.78 -9.77
C ILE A 55 6.34 -4.66 -9.94
N ARG A 56 7.14 -4.66 -11.02
CA ARG A 56 8.10 -3.56 -11.26
C ARG A 56 7.44 -2.21 -11.47
N ARG A 57 6.25 -2.17 -12.07
CA ARG A 57 5.44 -0.94 -12.19
C ARG A 57 4.77 -0.52 -10.89
N GLN A 58 4.63 -1.43 -9.93
CA GLN A 58 4.01 -1.18 -8.62
C GLN A 58 5.03 -1.00 -7.48
N GLN A 59 6.33 -1.05 -7.76
CA GLN A 59 7.34 -0.73 -6.75
C GLN A 59 7.07 0.68 -6.18
N PRO A 60 7.10 0.83 -4.84
CA PRO A 60 6.55 1.98 -4.12
C PRO A 60 7.37 3.27 -4.26
N SER A 61 8.41 3.29 -5.09
CA SER A 61 9.18 4.50 -5.40
C SER A 61 8.28 5.62 -5.94
N GLY A 62 7.26 5.27 -6.74
CA GLY A 62 6.24 6.22 -7.20
C GLY A 62 5.31 6.73 -6.07
N ARG A 63 4.93 5.87 -5.12
CA ARG A 63 4.04 6.26 -4.01
C ARG A 63 4.72 7.16 -2.98
N GLN A 64 6.01 6.93 -2.71
CA GLN A 64 6.82 7.81 -1.86
C GLN A 64 6.96 9.20 -2.51
N GLN A 65 7.21 9.25 -3.82
CA GLN A 65 7.27 10.52 -4.57
C GLN A 65 5.93 11.25 -4.64
N ASP A 66 4.81 10.55 -4.75
CA ASP A 66 3.48 11.16 -4.70
C ASP A 66 3.18 11.77 -3.33
N ASN A 67 3.51 11.07 -2.24
CA ASN A 67 3.33 11.62 -0.89
C ASN A 67 4.23 12.83 -0.64
N MET A 68 5.48 12.80 -1.11
CA MET A 68 6.39 13.95 -1.05
C MET A 68 5.89 15.14 -1.87
N LYS A 69 5.36 14.90 -3.08
CA LYS A 69 4.77 15.94 -3.93
C LYS A 69 3.53 16.56 -3.28
N LYS A 70 2.62 15.73 -2.75
CA LYS A 70 1.43 16.17 -2.01
C LYS A 70 1.80 16.95 -0.75
N TYR A 71 2.80 16.50 0.00
CA TYR A 71 3.32 17.22 1.16
C TYR A 71 3.87 18.60 0.77
N LYS A 72 4.71 18.67 -0.27
CA LYS A 72 5.24 19.96 -0.79
C LYS A 72 4.12 20.91 -1.22
N GLN A 73 3.08 20.40 -1.88
CA GLN A 73 1.90 21.18 -2.28
C GLN A 73 1.13 21.71 -1.06
N ALA A 74 0.86 20.84 -0.07
CA ALA A 74 0.16 21.20 1.16
C ALA A 74 0.93 22.25 1.99
N VAL A 75 2.26 22.11 2.11
CA VAL A 75 3.11 23.11 2.77
C VAL A 75 3.05 24.44 2.04
N LYS A 76 3.14 24.46 0.71
CA LYS A 76 3.03 25.69 -0.09
C LYS A 76 1.68 26.38 0.14
N GLN A 77 0.58 25.62 0.16
CA GLN A 77 -0.76 26.14 0.43
C GLN A 77 -0.90 26.69 1.87
N SER A 78 -0.33 26.01 2.87
CA SER A 78 -0.34 26.49 4.25
C SER A 78 0.47 27.78 4.41
N LYS A 79 1.66 27.85 3.81
CA LYS A 79 2.49 29.06 3.81
C LYS A 79 1.85 30.21 3.05
N SER A 80 1.13 29.97 1.95
CA SER A 80 0.41 31.04 1.25
C SER A 80 -0.81 31.55 2.03
N LYS A 81 -1.50 30.67 2.78
CA LYS A 81 -2.70 31.03 3.54
C LYS A 81 -2.39 31.73 4.87
N TYR A 82 -1.34 31.28 5.57
CA TYR A 82 -0.98 31.76 6.92
C TYR A 82 0.35 32.54 6.97
N GLY A 83 1.16 32.53 5.91
CA GLY A 83 2.47 33.22 5.89
C GLY A 83 2.38 34.74 5.89
N ARG A 84 1.23 35.32 5.52
CA ARG A 84 0.99 36.77 5.64
C ARG A 84 0.46 37.19 7.03
N GLN A 85 0.11 36.25 7.91
CA GLN A 85 -0.38 36.54 9.26
C GLN A 85 0.72 36.54 10.34
N ASN A 86 1.92 36.02 10.05
CA ASN A 86 3.03 35.99 11.00
C ASN A 86 4.02 37.17 10.86
N ALA A 87 3.71 38.17 10.04
CA ALA A 87 4.49 39.41 9.99
C ALA A 87 4.06 40.44 11.04
N VAL A 88 3.25 40.03 12.03
CA VAL A 88 2.88 40.87 13.16
C VAL A 88 3.29 40.17 14.44
N THR A 89 4.28 40.79 15.10
CA THR A 89 4.68 40.63 16.51
C THR A 89 5.30 39.31 16.97
N THR A 90 6.63 39.26 16.95
CA THR A 90 7.39 38.81 18.13
C THR A 90 8.54 39.77 18.40
N ALA A 91 8.19 40.98 18.82
CA ALA A 91 9.09 41.76 19.66
C ALA A 91 8.86 41.33 21.12
N SER A 92 9.94 41.37 21.90
CA SER A 92 10.00 41.27 23.36
C SER A 92 10.24 39.88 23.96
N ASN A 93 11.53 39.71 24.26
CA ASN A 93 12.11 38.97 25.36
C ASN A 93 11.41 39.33 26.69
N GLN A 94 10.75 38.40 27.40
CA GLN A 94 10.58 38.42 28.88
C GLN A 94 9.83 37.18 29.44
N LYS A 95 10.60 36.35 30.18
CA LYS A 95 10.31 35.45 31.33
C LYS A 95 8.94 34.73 31.49
N PRO A 96 8.93 33.44 31.89
CA PRO A 96 7.71 32.68 32.17
C PRO A 96 7.15 33.02 33.57
N GLY A 97 6.11 33.85 33.61
CA GLY A 97 5.40 34.23 34.83
C GLY A 97 3.94 33.77 34.85
N GLN A 98 3.67 32.74 35.66
CA GLN A 98 2.42 32.46 36.37
C GLN A 98 1.09 32.37 35.57
N LYS A 99 0.54 31.15 35.58
CA LYS A 99 -0.82 30.78 35.17
C LYS A 99 -1.87 31.66 35.87
N LYS A 100 -2.60 32.49 35.12
CA LYS A 100 -3.87 33.06 35.55
C LYS A 100 -5.03 32.26 34.93
N LYS A 101 -5.79 31.55 35.77
CA LYS A 101 -7.06 30.92 35.41
C LYS A 101 -8.04 32.04 34.99
N SER A 102 -8.35 32.14 33.70
CA SER A 102 -9.44 33.00 33.23
C SER A 102 -10.75 32.21 33.26
N THR A 103 -11.66 32.72 34.08
CA THR A 103 -13.01 32.22 34.34
C THR A 103 -13.87 32.28 33.07
N ARG A 104 -14.52 31.14 32.79
CA ARG A 104 -15.74 30.93 31.98
C ARG A 104 -16.25 32.10 31.13
N ARG A 105 -16.24 31.90 29.80
CA ARG A 105 -17.37 32.29 28.95
C ARG A 105 -17.83 31.07 28.19
N THR A 106 -18.99 30.54 28.57
CA THR A 106 -19.79 29.60 27.79
C THR A 106 -20.06 30.24 26.44
N SER A 107 -19.30 29.86 25.41
CA SER A 107 -19.59 30.28 24.03
C SER A 107 -20.82 29.52 23.58
N HIS A 108 -21.98 30.16 23.65
CA HIS A 108 -23.18 29.60 23.03
C HIS A 108 -22.89 29.35 21.55
N LEU A 109 -23.21 28.15 21.07
CA LEU A 109 -23.13 27.80 19.66
C LEU A 109 -24.00 28.80 18.90
N ARG A 110 -23.37 29.73 18.17
CA ARG A 110 -24.08 30.45 17.13
C ARG A 110 -24.07 29.58 15.90
N VAL A 111 -25.26 29.28 15.40
CA VAL A 111 -25.44 28.66 14.09
C VAL A 111 -24.72 29.57 13.09
N ILE A 112 -23.74 29.01 12.37
CA ILE A 112 -23.25 29.65 11.17
C ILE A 112 -24.43 29.61 10.21
N GLU A 113 -25.12 30.73 10.06
CA GLU A 113 -26.03 30.91 8.94
C GLU A 113 -25.17 30.80 7.68
N GLY A 114 -25.23 29.63 7.05
CA GLY A 114 -24.57 29.40 5.78
C GLY A 114 -25.07 30.45 4.79
N ASN A 115 -24.13 31.13 4.15
CA ASN A 115 -24.39 32.01 3.03
C ASN A 115 -25.11 31.24 1.90
N LYS A 116 -26.44 31.17 1.96
CA LYS A 116 -27.30 30.73 0.84
C LYS A 116 -27.59 31.92 -0.06
N SER A 117 -26.53 32.50 -0.63
CA SER A 117 -26.61 33.34 -1.82
C SER A 117 -25.67 32.72 -2.85
N LYS A 118 -26.02 32.45 -4.11
CA LYS A 118 -27.17 32.78 -4.94
C LYS A 118 -27.47 31.56 -5.82
N LYS A 119 -28.75 31.28 -6.08
CA LYS A 119 -29.10 30.38 -7.19
C LYS A 119 -28.48 30.94 -8.47
N LYS A 120 -27.78 30.06 -9.17
CA LYS A 120 -27.29 30.16 -10.55
C LYS A 120 -28.31 30.92 -11.42
N ASN A 121 -28.02 32.18 -11.74
CA ASN A 121 -28.68 32.80 -12.89
C ASN A 121 -28.20 32.02 -14.11
N ARG A 122 -29.16 31.30 -14.69
CA ARG A 122 -29.09 30.74 -16.03
C ARG A 122 -28.71 31.90 -16.96
N VAL A 123 -27.67 31.70 -17.78
CA VAL A 123 -27.51 32.47 -19.00
C VAL A 123 -28.73 32.11 -19.85
N SER A 124 -29.62 33.08 -20.00
CA SER A 124 -30.76 33.03 -20.91
C SER A 124 -30.48 34.05 -22.00
N SER A 125 -30.42 33.52 -23.23
CA SER A 125 -30.53 34.16 -24.56
C SER A 125 -29.59 35.29 -24.90
#